data_AF-A0A6B3I7W3-F1
#
_entry.id   AF-A0A6B3I7W3-F1
#
_cell.length_a   1.000
_cell.length_b   1.000
_cell.length_c   1.000
_cell.angle_alpha   90.00
_cell.angle_beta   90.00
_cell.angle_gamma   90.00
#
_symmetry.space_group_name_H-M   'P 1'
#
loop_
_entity.id
_entity.type
_entity.pdbx_description
1 polymer ?
#
loop_
_entity_poly.entity_id
_entity_poly.type
_entity_poly.pdbx_seq_one_letter_code
_entity_poly.pdbx_strand_id
1 'polypeptide(L)'
;MTISPPTPYVPALDLLRWQFDLTWSLFEYHLERIEPDDFLWEPAANCWTVRRSPDGTWAPDWADTEPDPVPVPTIAWLSWHMGWWWSVAADHAQGRTPRERSDITWPGAGTPTVEWLRALRKDWLTALAGLTTTDLAATAPFP
;
A
#
# COMPACT_ATOMS: atom_id res chain seq x y z
N MET A 1 -20.06 8.39 -45.94
CA MET A 1 -19.00 8.86 -45.02
C MET A 1 -19.63 8.91 -43.64
N THR A 2 -19.48 7.84 -42.86
CA THR A 2 -20.14 7.67 -41.56
C THR A 2 -19.18 8.15 -40.48
N ILE A 3 -19.50 9.27 -39.84
CA ILE A 3 -18.73 9.81 -38.73
C ILE A 3 -19.20 9.07 -37.48
N SER A 4 -18.38 8.16 -36.94
CA SER A 4 -18.64 7.59 -35.62
C SER A 4 -18.64 8.71 -34.58
N PRO A 5 -19.54 8.70 -33.58
CA PRO A 5 -19.47 9.67 -32.50
C PRO A 5 -18.15 9.47 -31.74
N PRO A 6 -17.49 10.54 -31.26
CA PRO A 6 -16.38 10.39 -30.34
C PRO A 6 -16.92 9.74 -29.08
N THR A 7 -16.49 8.50 -28.79
CA THR A 7 -16.64 7.89 -27.48
C THR A 7 -16.09 8.89 -26.46
N PRO A 8 -16.78 9.23 -25.35
CA PRO A 8 -16.21 10.09 -24.34
C PRO A 8 -14.96 9.38 -23.81
N TYR A 9 -13.79 9.82 -24.28
CA TYR A 9 -12.51 9.34 -23.82
C TYR A 9 -12.35 9.89 -22.41
N VAL A 10 -12.68 9.08 -21.41
CA VAL A 10 -12.19 9.33 -20.06
C VAL A 10 -10.68 9.12 -20.15
N PRO A 11 -9.85 10.16 -19.93
CA PRO A 11 -8.41 9.99 -19.93
C PRO A 11 -8.04 8.85 -18.99
N ALA A 12 -7.16 7.95 -19.43
CA ALA A 12 -6.81 6.74 -18.66
C ALA A 12 -6.45 7.05 -17.19
N LEU A 13 -5.78 8.18 -16.96
CA LEU A 13 -5.42 8.66 -15.62
C LEU A 13 -6.65 9.03 -14.76
N ASP A 14 -7.68 9.61 -15.36
CA ASP A 14 -8.91 9.97 -14.64
C ASP A 14 -9.70 8.71 -14.24
N LEU A 15 -9.72 7.69 -15.10
CA LEU A 15 -10.31 6.39 -14.75
C LEU A 15 -9.54 5.72 -13.60
N LEU A 16 -8.21 5.71 -13.67
CA LEU A 16 -7.36 5.12 -12.62
C LEU A 16 -7.52 5.85 -11.28
N ARG A 17 -7.60 7.19 -11.30
CA ARG A 17 -7.87 8.00 -10.10
C ARG A 17 -9.24 7.69 -9.51
N TRP A 18 -10.27 7.59 -10.35
CA TRP A 18 -11.61 7.22 -9.88
C TRP A 18 -11.65 5.81 -9.26
N GLN A 19 -11.00 4.82 -9.89
CA GLN A 19 -10.89 3.47 -9.34
C GLN A 19 -10.17 3.48 -7.99
N PHE A 20 -9.06 4.23 -7.90
CA PHE A 20 -8.32 4.40 -6.65
C PHE A 20 -9.17 5.05 -5.56
N ASP A 21 -9.91 6.11 -5.86
CA ASP A 21 -10.77 6.80 -4.88
C ASP A 21 -11.92 5.90 -4.40
N LEU A 22 -12.48 5.06 -5.27
CA LEU A 22 -13.47 4.06 -4.87
C LEU A 22 -12.88 3.05 -3.89
N THR A 23 -11.74 2.45 -4.23
CA THR A 23 -11.05 1.50 -3.34
C THR A 23 -10.63 2.16 -2.03
N TRP A 24 -10.15 3.40 -2.08
CA TRP A 24 -9.80 4.16 -0.89
C TRP A 24 -11.01 4.43 0.01
N SER A 25 -12.17 4.74 -0.56
CA SER A 25 -13.39 4.98 0.21
C SER A 25 -13.80 3.75 1.03
N LEU A 26 -13.65 2.55 0.46
CA LEU A 26 -13.86 1.29 1.18
C LEU A 26 -12.80 1.05 2.24
N PHE A 27 -11.54 1.35 1.93
CA PHE A 27 -10.43 1.24 2.88
C PHE A 27 -10.61 2.17 4.09
N GLU A 28 -10.96 3.44 3.85
CA GLU A 28 -11.22 4.44 4.88
C GLU A 28 -12.36 4.01 5.81
N TYR A 29 -13.44 3.45 5.26
CA TYR A 29 -14.54 2.90 6.05
C TYR A 29 -14.06 1.86 7.08
N HIS A 30 -13.09 1.01 6.72
CA HIS A 30 -12.51 0.04 7.65
C HIS A 30 -11.50 0.69 8.61
N LEU A 31 -10.67 1.63 8.15
CA LEU A 31 -9.71 2.34 9.00
C LEU A 31 -10.36 3.13 10.13
N GLU A 32 -11.56 3.68 9.93
CA GLU A 32 -12.30 4.40 10.96
C GLU A 32 -12.84 3.50 12.08
N ARG A 33 -12.87 2.17 11.86
CA ARG A 33 -13.50 1.19 12.76
C ARG A 33 -12.50 0.26 13.43
N ILE A 34 -11.24 0.33 13.04
CA ILE A 34 -10.20 -0.55 13.57
C ILE A 34 -9.73 -0.02 14.94
N GLU A 35 -9.74 -0.89 15.93
CA GLU A 35 -9.29 -0.59 17.28
C GLU A 35 -7.83 -1.03 17.47
N PRO A 36 -7.08 -0.44 18.42
CA PRO A 36 -5.68 -0.82 18.64
C PRO A 36 -5.47 -2.31 18.88
N ASP A 37 -6.40 -2.99 19.55
CA ASP A 37 -6.30 -4.41 19.89
C ASP A 37 -6.50 -5.32 18.66
N ASP A 38 -7.14 -4.83 17.59
CA ASP A 38 -7.32 -5.58 16.34
C ASP A 38 -6.00 -5.81 15.61
N PHE A 39 -5.02 -4.91 15.76
CA PHE A 39 -3.80 -4.94 14.96
C PHE A 39 -2.96 -6.19 15.20
N LEU A 40 -2.79 -6.58 16.46
CA LEU A 40 -1.97 -7.73 16.87
C LEU A 40 -2.80 -8.98 17.17
N TRP A 41 -4.11 -8.94 16.95
CA TRP A 41 -4.97 -10.12 17.09
C TRP A 41 -4.57 -11.19 16.06
N GLU A 42 -4.35 -12.41 16.54
CA GLU A 42 -3.92 -13.54 15.72
C GLU A 42 -5.15 -14.32 15.20
N PRO A 43 -5.45 -14.29 13.89
CA PRO A 43 -6.64 -14.95 13.33
C PRO A 43 -6.53 -16.47 13.25
N ALA A 44 -5.31 -17.01 13.36
CA ALA A 44 -5.00 -18.42 13.26
C ALA A 44 -3.73 -18.74 14.07
N ALA A 45 -3.56 -20.00 14.46
CA ALA A 45 -2.37 -20.45 15.17
C ALA A 45 -1.06 -20.30 14.33
N ASN A 46 -1.17 -20.42 13.00
CA ASN A 46 -0.08 -20.12 12.07
C ASN A 46 -0.33 -18.73 11.47
N CYS A 47 0.30 -17.70 12.04
CA CYS A 47 0.15 -16.33 11.58
C CYS A 47 1.51 -15.64 11.36
N TRP A 48 1.49 -14.65 10.49
CA TRP A 48 2.55 -13.65 10.39
C TRP A 48 2.12 -12.37 11.07
N THR A 49 2.94 -11.88 11.98
CA THR A 49 2.70 -10.62 12.70
C THR A 49 3.94 -9.73 12.70
N VAL A 50 3.85 -8.56 13.30
CA VAL A 50 5.02 -7.74 13.65
C VAL A 50 5.29 -7.88 15.14
N ARG A 51 6.57 -8.07 15.50
CA ARG A 51 7.01 -8.34 16.88
C ARG A 51 7.90 -7.21 17.35
N ARG A 52 7.84 -6.91 18.65
CA ARG A 52 8.80 -5.98 19.25
C ARG A 52 10.17 -6.65 19.31
N SER A 53 11.15 -6.02 18.69
CA SER A 53 12.57 -6.35 18.78
C SER A 53 13.13 -5.95 20.15
N PRO A 54 14.28 -6.51 20.57
CA PRO A 54 14.94 -6.14 21.82
C PRO A 54 15.31 -4.65 21.94
N ASP A 55 15.50 -3.97 20.80
CA ASP A 55 15.79 -2.53 20.71
C ASP A 55 14.52 -1.65 20.75
N GLY A 56 13.34 -2.25 20.87
CA GLY A 56 12.05 -1.56 20.93
C GLY A 56 11.41 -1.27 19.57
N THR A 57 12.09 -1.57 18.45
CA THR A 57 11.53 -1.45 17.10
C THR A 57 10.55 -2.57 16.78
N TRP A 58 9.79 -2.42 15.70
CA TRP A 58 8.89 -3.47 15.21
C TRP A 58 9.56 -4.22 14.05
N ALA A 59 9.72 -5.54 14.20
CA ALA A 59 10.21 -6.43 13.16
C ALA A 59 9.06 -7.32 12.64
N PRO A 60 8.77 -7.31 11.33
CA PRO A 60 7.80 -8.23 10.74
C PRO A 60 8.35 -9.66 10.73
N ASP A 61 7.47 -10.63 10.94
CA ASP A 61 7.74 -12.01 10.53
C ASP A 61 7.97 -12.02 9.01
N TRP A 62 9.02 -12.70 8.57
CA TRP A 62 9.40 -12.75 7.17
C TRP A 62 10.12 -14.06 6.83
N ALA A 63 9.92 -14.56 5.62
CA ALA A 63 10.74 -15.60 5.01
C ALA A 63 10.98 -15.29 3.54
N ASP A 64 12.21 -15.48 3.05
CA ASP A 64 12.53 -15.27 1.63
C ASP A 64 11.92 -16.34 0.72
N THR A 65 11.57 -17.48 1.29
CA THR A 65 10.76 -18.52 0.64
C THR A 65 9.44 -18.65 1.39
N GLU A 66 8.34 -18.62 0.66
CA GLU A 66 6.99 -18.77 1.21
C GLU A 66 6.88 -20.08 1.99
N PRO A 67 6.48 -20.04 3.28
CA PRO A 67 6.27 -21.25 4.07
C PRO A 67 5.07 -22.07 3.58
N ASP A 68 5.10 -23.38 3.85
CA ASP A 68 3.95 -24.27 3.64
C ASP A 68 3.54 -24.91 4.99
N PRO A 69 2.35 -24.62 5.53
CA PRO A 69 1.31 -23.76 4.97
C PRO A 69 1.62 -22.26 5.09
N VAL A 70 1.07 -21.46 4.17
CA VAL A 70 1.19 -20.00 4.18
C VAL A 70 0.58 -19.41 5.45
N PRO A 71 1.32 -18.63 6.25
CA PRO A 71 0.79 -18.04 7.48
C PRO A 71 -0.27 -16.96 7.20
N VAL A 72 -1.32 -16.91 8.03
CA VAL A 72 -2.35 -15.88 7.92
C VAL A 72 -1.82 -14.56 8.48
N PRO A 73 -1.85 -13.44 7.74
CA PRO A 73 -1.32 -12.18 8.25
C PRO A 73 -2.25 -11.58 9.31
N THR A 74 -1.67 -11.01 10.37
CA THR A 74 -2.36 -10.06 11.25
C THR A 74 -2.55 -8.72 10.54
N ILE A 75 -3.44 -7.88 11.07
CA ILE A 75 -3.62 -6.51 10.56
C ILE A 75 -2.32 -5.70 10.68
N ALA A 76 -1.54 -5.90 11.74
CA ALA A 76 -0.25 -5.23 11.90
C ALA A 76 0.75 -5.63 10.81
N TRP A 77 0.84 -6.93 10.49
CA TRP A 77 1.66 -7.39 9.37
C TRP A 77 1.16 -6.86 8.03
N LEU A 78 -0.15 -6.92 7.79
CA LEU A 78 -0.76 -6.44 6.55
C LEU A 78 -0.50 -4.94 6.34
N SER A 79 -0.69 -4.12 7.37
CA SER A 79 -0.46 -2.67 7.29
C SER A 79 1.01 -2.31 7.12
N TRP A 80 1.93 -3.04 7.77
CA TRP A 80 3.37 -2.93 7.49
C TRP A 80 3.69 -3.29 6.04
N HIS A 81 3.17 -4.42 5.55
CA HIS A 81 3.42 -4.91 4.20
C HIS A 81 2.87 -3.95 3.13
N MET A 82 1.68 -3.38 3.36
CA MET A 82 1.14 -2.29 2.54
C MET A 82 2.08 -1.08 2.54
N GLY A 83 2.57 -0.68 3.72
CA GLY A 83 3.50 0.44 3.81
C GLY A 83 4.80 0.21 3.07
N TRP A 84 5.36 -1.00 3.11
CA TRP A 84 6.54 -1.34 2.34
C TRP A 84 6.29 -1.24 0.84
N TRP A 85 5.37 -2.03 0.31
CA TRP A 85 5.09 -2.06 -1.14
C TRP A 85 4.69 -0.71 -1.69
N TRP A 86 3.81 0.00 -0.99
CA TRP A 86 3.26 1.25 -1.50
C TRP A 86 4.29 2.38 -1.49
N SER A 87 5.11 2.43 -0.44
CA SER A 87 6.15 3.44 -0.32
C SER A 87 7.28 3.24 -1.35
N VAL A 88 7.61 1.98 -1.68
CA VAL A 88 8.53 1.61 -2.77
C VAL A 88 7.95 1.95 -4.15
N ALA A 89 6.67 1.63 -4.38
CA ALA A 89 5.99 2.00 -5.62
C ALA A 89 5.95 3.53 -5.84
N ALA A 90 5.74 4.31 -4.77
CA ALA A 90 5.81 5.77 -4.83
C ALA A 90 7.22 6.25 -5.17
N ASP A 91 8.27 5.66 -4.57
CA ASP A 91 9.66 5.99 -4.91
C ASP A 91 9.93 5.79 -6.41
N HIS A 92 9.54 4.63 -6.98
CA HIS A 92 9.68 4.38 -8.41
C HIS A 92 8.89 5.39 -9.26
N ALA A 93 7.62 5.65 -8.92
CA ALA A 93 6.77 6.56 -9.67
C ALA A 93 7.28 8.00 -9.66
N GLN A 94 8.02 8.41 -8.62
CA GLN A 94 8.63 9.73 -8.49
C GLN A 94 10.10 9.77 -8.94
N GLY A 95 10.65 8.66 -9.45
CA GLY A 95 12.05 8.57 -9.87
C GLY A 95 13.07 8.67 -8.73
N ARG A 96 12.67 8.33 -7.51
CA ARG A 96 13.54 8.24 -6.32
C ARG A 96 14.22 6.87 -6.27
N THR A 97 15.35 6.77 -5.57
CA THR A 97 15.91 5.47 -5.19
C THR A 97 14.91 4.75 -4.27
N PRO A 98 14.46 3.53 -4.60
CA PRO A 98 13.51 2.80 -3.76
C PRO A 98 14.10 2.43 -2.41
N ARG A 99 13.30 2.55 -1.34
CA ARG A 99 13.67 2.10 0.01
C ARG A 99 13.76 0.59 0.07
N GLU A 100 14.66 0.07 0.91
CA GLU A 100 14.71 -1.37 1.19
C GLU A 100 13.60 -1.78 2.14
N ARG A 101 13.18 -3.05 2.09
CA ARG A 101 12.18 -3.61 3.02
C ARG A 101 12.56 -3.37 4.47
N SER A 102 13.85 -3.54 4.79
CA SER A 102 14.39 -3.40 6.14
C SER A 102 14.32 -1.97 6.67
N ASP A 103 14.16 -0.97 5.80
CA ASP A 103 14.06 0.43 6.19
C ASP A 103 12.63 0.82 6.61
N ILE A 104 11.65 -0.07 6.38
CA ILE A 104 10.24 0.18 6.65
C ILE A 104 9.90 -0.28 8.07
N THR A 105 9.70 0.68 8.96
CA THR A 105 9.26 0.42 10.33
C THR A 105 7.76 0.61 10.47
N TRP A 106 7.07 -0.40 11.00
CA TRP A 106 5.66 -0.27 11.36
C TRP A 106 5.50 0.72 12.53
N PRO A 107 4.59 1.72 12.46
CA PRO A 107 4.53 2.79 13.46
C PRO A 107 3.81 2.38 14.76
N GLY A 108 3.17 1.21 14.79
CA GLY A 108 2.39 0.73 15.94
C GLY A 108 0.88 0.84 15.74
N ALA A 109 0.13 0.12 16.58
CA ALA A 109 -1.32 -0.03 16.47
C ALA A 109 -2.10 1.29 16.64
N GLY A 110 -3.29 1.35 16.02
CA GLY A 110 -4.22 2.45 16.16
C GLY A 110 -3.85 3.68 15.32
N THR A 111 -3.98 4.86 15.92
CA THR A 111 -3.76 6.17 15.25
C THR A 111 -2.44 6.25 14.47
N PRO A 112 -1.27 5.83 14.98
CA PRO A 112 -0.01 5.91 14.24
C PRO A 112 -0.05 5.19 12.88
N THR A 113 -0.63 3.97 12.82
CA THR A 113 -0.77 3.24 11.55
C THR A 113 -1.80 3.88 10.63
N VAL A 114 -2.93 4.33 11.16
CA VAL A 114 -3.98 4.99 10.35
C VAL A 114 -3.45 6.28 9.71
N GLU A 115 -2.75 7.12 10.47
CA GLU A 115 -2.13 8.35 9.96
C GLU A 115 -1.04 8.05 8.93
N TRP A 116 -0.23 7.01 9.17
CA TRP A 116 0.80 6.59 8.23
C TRP A 116 0.21 6.11 6.88
N LEU A 117 -0.85 5.30 6.91
CA LEU A 117 -1.53 4.84 5.70
C LEU A 117 -2.18 6.00 4.92
N ARG A 118 -2.78 6.97 5.62
CA ARG A 118 -3.30 8.21 4.99
C ARG A 118 -2.19 9.06 4.38
N ALA A 119 -1.01 9.10 5.02
CA ALA A 119 0.15 9.80 4.46
C ALA A 119 0.67 9.12 3.18
N LEU A 120 0.70 7.79 3.13
CA LEU A 120 1.03 7.04 1.92
C LEU A 120 0.05 7.34 0.78
N ARG A 121 -1.25 7.44 1.06
CA ARG A 121 -2.25 7.90 0.08
C ARG A 121 -1.90 9.26 -0.49
N LYS A 122 -1.54 10.22 0.37
CA LYS A 122 -1.18 11.57 -0.04
C LYS A 122 0.06 11.60 -0.93
N ASP A 123 1.10 10.84 -0.59
CA ASP A 123 2.32 10.75 -1.41
C ASP A 123 2.01 10.11 -2.77
N TRP A 124 1.20 9.05 -2.77
CA TRP A 124 0.74 8.41 -4.01
C TRP A 124 -0.07 9.34 -4.91
N LEU A 125 -1.01 10.09 -4.36
CA LEU A 125 -1.77 11.09 -5.13
C LEU A 125 -0.85 12.19 -5.68
N THR A 126 0.21 12.55 -4.96
CA THR A 126 1.23 13.49 -5.44
C THR A 126 2.00 12.91 -6.61
N ALA A 127 2.40 11.63 -6.55
CA ALA A 127 3.03 10.92 -7.66
C ALA A 127 2.11 10.89 -8.90
N LEU A 128 0.85 10.47 -8.73
CA LEU A 128 -0.13 10.41 -9.81
C LEU A 128 -0.48 11.79 -10.41
N ALA A 129 -0.37 12.87 -9.64
CA ALA A 129 -0.57 14.23 -10.13
C ALA A 129 0.51 14.67 -11.12
N GLY A 130 1.72 14.12 -11.01
CA GLY A 130 2.83 14.41 -11.90
C GLY A 130 2.88 13.60 -13.20
N LEU A 131 2.06 12.54 -13.32
CA LEU A 131 2.10 11.64 -14.48
C LEU A 131 1.27 12.15 -15.66
N THR A 132 1.79 11.92 -16.87
CA THR A 132 1.10 12.14 -18.14
C THR A 132 0.63 10.80 -18.74
N THR A 133 -0.20 10.87 -19.79
CA THR A 133 -0.59 9.67 -20.57
C THR A 133 0.62 8.95 -21.17
N THR A 134 1.67 9.68 -21.54
CA THR A 134 2.92 9.09 -22.07
C THR A 134 3.65 8.30 -20.99
N ASP A 135 3.70 8.83 -19.77
CA ASP A 135 4.36 8.15 -18.64
C ASP A 135 3.64 6.86 -18.27
N LEU A 136 2.30 6.86 -18.33
CA LEU A 136 1.49 5.66 -18.11
C LEU A 136 1.70 4.57 -19.17
N ALA A 137 2.17 4.94 -20.37
CA ALA A 137 2.47 4.02 -21.45
C ALA A 137 3.94 3.55 -21.46
N ALA A 138 4.78 4.11 -20.58
CA ALA A 138 6.19 3.73 -20.47
C ALA A 138 6.32 2.32 -19.88
N THR A 139 7.43 1.64 -20.21
CA THR A 139 7.77 0.37 -19.59
C THR A 139 8.19 0.61 -18.14
N ALA A 140 7.59 -0.12 -17.20
CA ALA A 140 8.00 -0.07 -15.80
C ALA A 140 9.45 -0.58 -15.66
N PRO A 141 10.35 0.16 -14.99
CA PRO A 141 11.75 -0.25 -14.82
C PRO A 141 11.96 -1.27 -13.70
N PHE A 142 10.87 -1.84 -13.16
CA PHE A 142 10.83 -2.74 -12.00
C PHE A 142 9.89 -3.94 -12.28
N PRO A 143 9.91 -5.04 -11.51
CA PRO A 143 10.46 -5.17 -10.16
C PRO A 143 11.97 -4.92 -10.10
#